data_AF-A0A2W6V5B5-F1
#
_entry.id   AF-A0A2W6V5B5-F1
#
_cell.length_a   1.000
_cell.length_b   1.000
_cell.length_c   1.000
_cell.angle_alpha   90.00
_cell.angle_beta   90.00
_cell.angle_gamma   90.00
#
_symmetry.space_group_name_H-M   'P 1'
#
loop_
_entity.id
_entity.type
_entity.pdbx_description
1 polymer ?
#
loop_
_entity_poly.entity_id
_entity_poly.type
_entity_poly.pdbx_seq_one_letter_code
_entity_poly.pdbx_strand_id
1 'polypeptide(L)' 'MLEGDDRDDRNVDWGHNPWDTPIATSTIHSDYFACANCHLILIRAELIEEAGLPLTFEVESEYEPDDEPDYGND' A
#
# COMPACT_ATOMS: atom_id res chain seq x y z
N MET A 1 -13.80 2.57 0.73
CA MET A 1 -12.42 2.30 0.32
C MET A 1 -11.55 3.28 1.07
N LEU A 2 -10.53 2.77 1.73
CA LEU A 2 -9.50 3.58 2.35
C LEU A 2 -8.42 3.82 1.32
N GLU A 3 -7.86 5.01 1.32
CA GLU A 3 -6.79 5.41 0.42
C GLU A 3 -5.76 6.25 1.18
N GLY A 4 -4.51 6.14 0.75
CA GLY A 4 -3.39 6.91 1.27
C GLY A 4 -2.10 6.54 0.55
N ASP A 5 -1.05 7.32 0.80
CA ASP A 5 0.26 7.17 0.14
C ASP A 5 1.42 6.97 1.13
N ASP A 6 1.22 7.32 2.41
CA ASP A 6 2.24 7.17 3.44
C ASP A 6 2.40 5.69 3.85
N ARG A 7 3.58 5.11 3.58
CA ARG A 7 3.94 3.71 3.88
C ARG A 7 4.80 3.61 5.13
N ASP A 8 4.42 2.77 6.08
CA ASP A 8 5.16 2.59 7.35
C ASP A 8 6.11 1.38 7.29
N ASP A 9 5.62 0.24 6.80
CA ASP A 9 6.36 -1.02 6.74
C ASP A 9 6.13 -1.71 5.39
N ARG A 10 7.20 -2.29 4.83
CA ARG A 10 7.18 -3.11 3.61
C ARG A 10 7.79 -4.48 3.89
N ASN A 11 7.01 -5.53 3.68
CA ASN A 11 7.47 -6.91 3.72
C ASN A 11 7.50 -7.47 2.29
N VAL A 12 8.57 -8.20 1.93
CA VAL A 12 8.74 -8.77 0.59
C VAL A 12 8.83 -10.28 0.72
N ASP A 13 7.87 -10.98 0.11
CA ASP A 13 7.94 -12.40 -0.14
C ASP A 13 8.63 -12.65 -1.48
N TRP A 14 9.82 -13.26 -1.45
CA TRP A 14 10.61 -13.56 -2.63
C TRP A 14 10.15 -14.81 -3.38
N GLY A 15 9.15 -15.51 -2.85
CA GLY A 15 8.77 -16.83 -3.35
C GLY A 15 9.80 -17.91 -3.01
N HIS A 16 9.51 -19.14 -3.42
CA HIS A 16 10.37 -20.29 -3.16
C HIS A 16 11.26 -20.64 -4.35
N ASN A 17 10.88 -20.19 -5.55
CA ASN A 17 11.61 -20.44 -6.79
C ASN A 17 12.16 -19.13 -7.38
N PRO A 18 13.30 -19.18 -8.09
CA PRO A 18 13.91 -17.99 -8.71
C PRO A 18 13.10 -17.42 -9.90
N TRP A 19 11.99 -18.07 -10.27
CA TRP A 19 11.08 -17.62 -11.32
C TRP A 19 9.79 -17.03 -10.77
N ASP A 20 9.60 -17.05 -9.44
CA ASP A 20 8.43 -16.47 -8.80
C ASP A 20 8.59 -14.94 -8.81
N THR A 21 7.51 -14.22 -9.15
CA THR A 21 7.48 -12.77 -9.02
C THR A 21 7.37 -12.43 -7.53
N PRO A 22 8.31 -11.67 -6.95
CA PRO A 22 8.24 -11.30 -5.55
C PRO A 22 7.03 -10.40 -5.29
N ILE A 23 6.35 -10.61 -4.16
CA ILE A 23 5.18 -9.82 -3.74
C ILE A 23 5.57 -8.95 -2.55
N ALA A 24 5.29 -7.67 -2.63
CA ALA A 24 5.42 -6.72 -1.55
C ALA A 24 4.07 -6.46 -0.89
N THR A 25 3.99 -6.72 0.41
CA THR A 25 2.90 -6.26 1.27
C THR A 25 3.34 -4.98 1.97
N SER A 26 2.58 -3.89 1.79
CA SER A 26 2.85 -2.60 2.42
C SER A 26 1.70 -2.20 3.34
N THR A 27 2.04 -1.74 4.55
CA THR A 27 1.08 -1.08 5.45
C THR A 27 1.03 0.40 5.10
N ILE A 28 -0.15 0.89 4.73
CA ILE A 28 -0.40 2.27 4.30
C ILE A 28 -1.28 2.97 5.33
N HIS A 29 -0.96 4.22 5.67
CA HIS A 29 -1.80 5.08 6.50
C HIS A 29 -2.97 5.65 5.70
N SER A 30 -4.16 5.65 6.29
CA SER A 30 -5.39 6.14 5.67
C SER A 30 -5.44 7.66 5.67
N ASP A 31 -5.35 8.29 4.50
CA ASP A 31 -5.53 9.73 4.33
C ASP A 31 -7.02 10.10 4.19
N TYR A 32 -7.78 9.26 3.47
CA TYR A 32 -9.20 9.47 3.25
C TYR A 32 -9.98 8.16 3.09
N PHE A 33 -11.30 8.26 3.28
CA PHE A 33 -12.26 7.19 3.02
C PHE A 33 -13.31 7.65 2.01
N ALA A 34 -13.57 6.83 1.00
CA ALA A 34 -14.64 7.03 0.03
C ALA A 34 -15.57 5.81 -0.09
N CYS A 35 -16.87 6.00 0.02
CA CYS A 35 -17.88 4.95 -0.07
C CYS A 35 -18.73 5.12 -1.33
N ALA A 36 -18.54 4.25 -2.32
CA ALA A 36 -19.30 4.31 -3.58
C ALA A 36 -20.82 4.11 -3.40
N ASN A 37 -21.23 3.29 -2.43
CA ASN A 37 -22.64 2.94 -2.23
C ASN A 37 -23.40 3.98 -1.40
N CYS A 38 -22.71 4.66 -0.49
CA CYS A 38 -23.31 5.58 0.47
C CYS A 38 -22.92 7.05 0.24
N HIS A 39 -22.05 7.30 -0.73
CA HIS A 39 -21.54 8.63 -1.10
C HIS A 39 -20.89 9.41 0.06
N LEU A 40 -20.50 8.71 1.13
CA LEU A 40 -19.75 9.30 2.23
C LEU A 40 -18.28 9.44 1.85
N ILE A 41 -17.74 10.63 2.11
CA ILE A 41 -16.32 10.94 1.92
C ILE A 41 -15.79 11.54 3.23
N LEU A 42 -14.77 10.92 3.81
CA LEU A 42 -14.07 11.41 5.00
C LEU A 42 -12.65 11.78 4.58
N ILE A 43 -12.27 13.04 4.74
CA ILE A 43 -11.04 13.61 4.15
C ILE A 43 -9.92 13.87 5.17
N ARG A 44 -10.07 13.36 6.40
CA ARG A 44 -9.09 13.54 7.49
C ARG A 44 -9.04 12.30 8.37
N ALA A 45 -7.86 11.99 8.87
CA ALA A 45 -7.63 10.86 9.77
C ALA A 45 -8.54 10.89 11.02
N GLU A 46 -8.79 12.06 11.62
CA GLU A 46 -9.65 12.15 12.82
C GLU A 46 -11.09 11.73 12.52
N LEU A 47 -11.60 12.04 11.31
CA LEU A 47 -12.94 11.64 10.90
C LEU A 47 -13.04 10.13 10.61
N ILE A 48 -11.95 9.54 10.10
CA ILE A 48 -11.83 8.10 9.89
C ILE A 48 -11.82 7.38 11.25
N GLU A 49 -11.05 7.89 12.21
CA GLU A 49 -10.98 7.38 13.59
C GLU A 49 -12.34 7.48 14.30
N GLU A 50 -13.00 8.64 14.24
CA GLU A 50 -14.34 8.85 14.82
C GLU A 50 -15.40 7.95 14.19
N ALA A 51 -15.25 7.60 12.91
CA ALA A 51 -16.11 6.66 12.22
C ALA A 51 -15.82 5.18 12.59
N GLY A 52 -14.80 4.91 13.41
CA GLY A 52 -14.38 3.57 13.80
C GLY A 52 -13.77 2.78 12.63
N LEU A 53 -13.27 3.47 11.62
CA LEU A 53 -12.58 2.86 10.49
C LEU A 53 -11.08 2.72 10.80
N PRO A 54 -10.40 1.73 10.19
CA PRO A 54 -8.98 1.55 10.44
C PRO A 54 -8.15 2.69 9.85
N LEU A 55 -7.16 3.14 10.62
CA LEU A 55 -6.21 4.17 10.21
C LEU A 55 -5.08 3.63 9.34
N THR A 56 -4.99 2.31 9.20
CA THR A 56 -4.03 1.65 8.30
C THR A 56 -4.70 0.53 7.52
N PHE A 57 -4.16 0.22 6.36
CA PHE A 57 -4.58 -0.92 5.54
C PHE A 57 -3.40 -1.53 4.81
N GLU A 58 -3.50 -2.82 4.48
CA GLU A 58 -2.47 -3.54 3.75
C GLU A 58 -2.77 -3.54 2.25
N VAL A 59 -1.73 -3.36 1.43
CA VAL A 59 -1.78 -3.49 -0.02
C VAL A 59 -0.70 -4.45 -0.49
N GLU A 60 -1.09 -5.40 -1.32
CA GLU A 60 -0.18 -6.29 -2.03
C GLU A 60 0.11 -5.72 -3.43
N SER A 61 1.39 -5.74 -3.81
CA SER A 61 1.87 -5.30 -5.12
C SER A 61 3.02 -6.18 -5.57
N GLU A 62 3.25 -6.28 -6.87
CA GLU A 62 4.49 -6.88 -7.37
C GLU A 62 5.67 -6.05 -6.84
N TYR A 63 6.67 -6.72 -6.27
CA TYR A 63 7.86 -6.05 -5.79
C TYR A 63 8.74 -5.70 -7.00
N GLU A 64 8.79 -4.41 -7.31
CA GLU A 64 9.82 -3.84 -8.15
C GLU A 64 10.91 -3.25 -7.23
N PRO A 65 12.18 -3.68 -7.37
CA PRO A 65 13.29 -3.02 -6.67
C PRO A 65 13.46 -1.61 -7.22
N ASP A 66 13.64 -0.63 -6.32
CA ASP A 66 13.85 0.78 -6.70
C ASP A 66 15.19 0.98 -7.45
N ASP A 67 16.09 0.01 -7.39
CA ASP A 67 17.35 -0.04 -8.13
C ASP A 67 17.16 -0.78 -9.46
N GLU A 68 16.82 -0.05 -10.53
CA GLU A 68 17.22 -0.49 -11.86
C GLU A 68 18.76 -0.57 -11.86
N PRO A 69 19.39 -1.74 -12.08
CA PRO A 69 20.83 -1.75 -12.27
C PRO A 69 21.12 -0.88 -13.49
N ASP A 70 21.97 0.13 -13.32
CA ASP A 70 22.63 0.80 -14.44
C ASP A 70 23.26 -0.34 -15.27
N TYR A 71 22.60 -0.75 -16.35
CA TYR A 71 23.17 -1.64 -17.34
C TYR A 71 24.23 -0.82 -18.07
N GLY A 72 25.34 -0.56 -17.37
CA GLY A 72 26.57 -0.03 -17.89
C GLY A 72 27.09 -1.04 -18.89
N ASN A 73 26.72 -0.85 -20.15
CA ASN A 73 27.46 -1.42 -21.26
C ASN A 73 28.85 -0.77 -21.20
N ASP A 74 29.85 -1.53 -20.76
CA ASP A 74 31.27 -1.27 -21.09
C ASP A 74 31.50 -1.62 -22.57
#